data_AF-A0A351JY77-F1
#
_entry.id   AF-A0A351JY77-F1
#
_cell.length_a   1.000
_cell.length_b   1.000
_cell.length_c   1.000
_cell.angle_alpha   90.00
_cell.angle_beta   90.00
_cell.angle_gamma   90.00
#
_symmetry.space_group_name_H-M   'P 1'
#
loop_
_entity.id
_entity.type
_entity.pdbx_description
1 polymer ?
#
loop_
_entity_poly.entity_id
_entity_poly.type
_entity_poly.pdbx_seq_one_letter_code
_entity_poly.pdbx_strand_id
1 'polypeptide(L)'
;MIDIYTDGSCSDNPGPGGWAAIVVQDGRQVELKGSVEGTTSNRMELTAAINGLAHVPEGSEVSIHSDSEYLVNTMTRNWKRRANLDLWHRLDELTAARKVKWVWVEGHSGHPGNERADRLAVEMSACTGRMPRRQGEGPTHFDSSGQVYMVDVSEKQITQRAAVAKGAVKMNPSTLELIERGQAAKGDVLAVAQMAGIMAAKRTSELIPLCHPLRLAGVAVEFQLDRERSVVEITATVKASERTGLEMEALTAVAVSALTIYDMCKAVDRGMKIEGIRLVKKTGGKSGTITLE
;
A
#
# COMPACT_ATOMS: atom_id res chain seq x y z
N MET A 1 22.77 15.13 -21.45
CA MET A 1 22.33 15.93 -20.29
C MET A 1 20.81 15.94 -20.31
N ILE A 2 20.16 15.65 -19.20
CA ILE A 2 18.70 15.60 -19.09
C ILE A 2 18.23 16.86 -18.36
N ASP A 3 17.33 17.63 -18.95
CA ASP A 3 16.74 18.80 -18.31
C ASP A 3 15.38 18.43 -17.71
N ILE A 4 15.15 18.83 -16.46
CA ILE A 4 13.88 18.59 -15.76
C ILE A 4 13.36 19.93 -15.26
N TYR A 5 12.22 20.38 -15.76
CA TYR A 5 11.55 21.59 -15.28
C TYR A 5 10.46 21.21 -14.28
N THR A 6 10.44 21.83 -13.11
CA THR A 6 9.58 21.39 -12.00
C THR A 6 8.86 22.55 -11.35
N ASP A 7 7.59 22.33 -11.02
CA ASP A 7 6.76 23.32 -10.31
C ASP A 7 5.73 22.62 -9.40
N GLY A 8 5.32 23.31 -8.34
CA GLY A 8 4.33 22.91 -7.35
C GLY A 8 3.36 24.03 -6.94
N SER A 9 2.09 23.83 -7.26
CA SER A 9 1.00 24.75 -6.94
C SER A 9 0.12 24.23 -5.80
N CYS A 10 -0.50 25.15 -5.04
CA CYS A 10 -1.48 24.83 -4.00
C CYS A 10 -2.50 25.98 -3.90
N SER A 11 -3.79 25.68 -4.06
CA SER A 11 -4.85 26.71 -4.13
C SER A 11 -5.14 27.36 -2.77
N ASP A 12 -5.04 26.56 -1.71
CA ASP A 12 -5.09 27.00 -0.30
C ASP A 12 -3.89 26.33 0.40
N ASN A 13 -3.16 27.02 1.30
CA ASN A 13 -1.90 26.50 1.84
C ASN A 13 -1.99 26.33 3.38
N PRO A 14 -2.47 25.18 3.90
CA PRO A 14 -2.64 23.89 3.22
C PRO A 14 -4.00 23.68 2.54
N GLY A 15 -4.02 22.82 1.52
CA GLY A 15 -5.20 22.63 0.67
C GLY A 15 -4.90 21.79 -0.58
N PRO A 16 -5.75 21.85 -1.61
CA PRO A 16 -5.55 21.09 -2.83
C PRO A 16 -4.32 21.58 -3.60
N GLY A 17 -3.40 20.65 -3.88
CA GLY A 17 -2.15 20.95 -4.56
C GLY A 17 -1.92 20.10 -5.80
N GLY A 18 -1.09 20.63 -6.69
CA GLY A 18 -0.69 20.01 -7.93
C GLY A 18 0.81 20.14 -8.13
N TRP A 19 1.43 19.13 -8.72
CA TRP A 19 2.84 19.12 -9.05
C TRP A 19 3.03 18.70 -10.50
N ALA A 20 4.09 19.20 -11.13
CA ALA A 20 4.46 18.80 -12.48
C ALA A 20 5.97 18.79 -12.69
N ALA A 21 6.45 17.83 -13.48
CA ALA A 21 7.83 17.74 -13.93
C ALA A 21 7.87 17.46 -15.45
N ILE A 22 8.61 18.28 -16.18
CA ILE A 22 8.83 18.15 -17.62
C ILE A 22 10.24 17.65 -17.85
N VAL A 23 10.37 16.38 -18.23
CA VAL A 23 11.67 15.75 -18.49
C VAL A 23 11.99 15.85 -19.98
N VAL A 24 13.11 16.48 -20.32
CA VAL A 24 13.58 16.71 -21.68
C VAL A 24 14.91 16.01 -21.90
N GLN A 25 14.97 15.10 -22.87
CA GLN A 25 16.17 14.37 -23.26
C GLN A 25 16.18 14.16 -24.78
N ASP A 26 17.27 14.54 -25.45
CA ASP A 26 17.47 14.32 -26.89
C ASP A 26 16.31 14.82 -27.77
N GLY A 27 15.74 15.98 -27.41
CA GLY A 27 14.60 16.59 -28.09
C GLY A 27 13.24 15.93 -27.82
N ARG A 28 13.19 14.88 -26.99
CA ARG A 28 11.96 14.26 -26.51
C ARG A 28 11.56 14.84 -25.16
N GLN A 29 10.26 15.09 -24.99
CA GLN A 29 9.68 15.63 -23.78
C GLN A 29 8.68 14.64 -23.17
N VAL A 30 8.78 14.41 -21.87
CA VAL A 30 7.84 13.61 -21.08
C VAL A 30 7.25 14.49 -19.98
N GLU A 31 5.92 14.51 -19.86
CA GLU A 31 5.21 15.28 -18.85
C GLU A 31 4.75 14.36 -17.71
N LEU A 32 5.24 14.63 -16.50
CA LEU A 32 4.80 14.02 -15.27
C LEU A 32 3.98 15.05 -14.50
N LYS A 33 2.82 14.65 -14.01
CA LYS A 33 1.96 15.51 -13.19
C LYS A 33 1.13 14.70 -12.23
N GLY A 34 0.70 15.32 -11.15
CA GLY A 34 -0.19 14.72 -10.17
C GLY A 34 -0.81 15.77 -9.26
N SER A 35 -1.85 15.38 -8.54
CA SER A 35 -2.51 16.20 -7.53
C SER A 35 -2.44 15.52 -6.16
N VAL A 36 -2.38 16.32 -5.10
CA VAL A 36 -2.33 15.87 -3.72
C VAL A 36 -3.22 16.80 -2.89
N GLU A 37 -4.07 16.22 -2.07
CA GLU A 37 -5.00 16.96 -1.21
C GLU A 37 -4.39 17.24 0.16
N GLY A 38 -4.83 18.33 0.80
CA GLY A 38 -4.32 18.73 2.12
C GLY A 38 -2.80 18.95 2.17
N THR A 39 -2.21 19.42 1.08
CA THR A 39 -0.76 19.61 0.93
C THR A 39 -0.38 21.10 1.02
N THR A 40 0.89 21.42 0.81
CA THR A 40 1.40 22.79 0.69
C THR A 40 2.14 22.97 -0.64
N SER A 41 2.27 24.21 -1.12
CA SER A 41 3.06 24.50 -2.34
C SER A 41 4.49 23.97 -2.19
N ASN A 42 5.17 24.24 -1.07
CA ASN A 42 6.51 23.69 -0.78
C ASN A 42 6.61 22.16 -0.88
N ARG A 43 5.56 21.41 -0.48
CA ARG A 43 5.55 19.95 -0.64
C ARG A 43 5.38 19.55 -2.10
N MET A 44 4.58 20.28 -2.87
CA MET A 44 4.37 20.01 -4.30
C MET A 44 5.63 20.28 -5.11
N GLU A 45 6.38 21.33 -4.76
CA GLU A 45 7.69 21.64 -5.36
C GLU A 45 8.68 20.49 -5.17
N LEU A 46 8.80 19.99 -3.94
CA LEU A 46 9.64 18.83 -3.65
C LEU A 46 9.15 17.57 -4.37
N THR A 47 7.84 17.37 -4.43
CA THR A 47 7.23 16.21 -5.08
C THR A 47 7.50 16.22 -6.59
N ALA A 48 7.45 17.39 -7.23
CA ALA A 48 7.80 17.55 -8.65
C ALA A 48 9.24 17.13 -8.92
N ALA A 49 10.19 17.64 -8.12
CA ALA A 49 11.61 17.29 -8.25
C ALA A 49 11.88 15.80 -8.03
N ILE A 50 11.25 15.20 -7.00
CA ILE A 50 11.37 13.76 -6.70
C ILE A 50 10.88 12.92 -7.88
N ASN A 51 9.70 13.22 -8.41
CA ASN A 51 9.11 12.45 -9.51
C ASN A 51 9.90 12.62 -10.82
N GLY A 52 10.41 13.83 -11.09
CA GLY A 52 11.32 14.08 -12.19
C GLY A 52 12.58 13.23 -12.10
N LEU A 53 13.27 13.25 -10.95
CA LEU A 53 14.48 12.46 -10.74
C LEU A 53 14.25 10.95 -10.76
N ALA A 54 13.14 10.49 -10.18
CA ALA A 54 12.80 9.06 -10.16
C ALA A 54 12.54 8.50 -11.57
N HIS A 55 12.15 9.35 -12.53
CA HIS A 55 11.88 8.95 -13.91
C HIS A 55 13.16 8.73 -14.74
N VAL A 56 14.28 9.35 -14.35
CA VAL A 56 15.53 9.25 -15.11
C VAL A 56 16.45 8.18 -14.50
N PRO A 57 17.24 7.44 -15.32
CA PRO A 57 18.12 6.39 -14.82
C PRO A 57 19.15 6.90 -13.81
N GLU A 58 19.55 6.03 -12.87
CA GLU A 58 20.69 6.30 -11.99
C GLU A 58 21.98 6.52 -12.79
N GLY A 59 22.90 7.32 -12.26
CA GLY A 59 24.14 7.72 -12.94
C GLY A 59 23.97 8.81 -14.03
N SER A 60 22.74 9.21 -14.35
CA SER A 60 22.49 10.27 -15.34
C SER A 60 23.01 11.64 -14.90
N GLU A 61 23.43 12.46 -15.86
CA GLU A 61 23.67 13.90 -15.66
C GLU A 61 22.38 14.69 -15.89
N VAL A 62 21.90 15.36 -14.84
CA VAL A 62 20.58 16.00 -14.79
C VAL A 62 20.71 17.46 -14.39
N SER A 63 19.99 18.35 -15.07
CA SER A 63 19.78 19.73 -14.65
C SER A 63 18.32 19.90 -14.23
N ILE A 64 18.08 20.24 -12.96
CA ILE A 64 16.73 20.59 -12.47
C ILE A 64 16.57 22.10 -12.52
N HIS A 65 15.52 22.54 -13.18
CA HIS A 65 15.11 23.92 -13.33
C HIS A 65 13.82 24.14 -12.54
N SER A 66 13.84 25.05 -11.58
CA SER A 66 12.67 25.38 -10.73
C SER A 66 12.75 26.84 -10.30
N ASP A 67 11.61 27.50 -10.21
CA ASP A 67 11.47 28.85 -9.63
C ASP A 67 11.30 28.84 -8.11
N SER A 68 11.11 27.66 -7.51
CA SER A 68 11.07 27.47 -6.07
C SER A 68 12.42 27.78 -5.41
N GLU A 69 12.53 28.98 -4.85
CA GLU A 69 13.67 29.36 -4.02
C GLU A 69 13.86 28.40 -2.85
N TYR A 70 12.76 27.90 -2.26
CA TYR A 70 12.81 26.93 -1.17
C TYR A 70 13.55 25.66 -1.57
N LEU A 71 13.22 25.09 -2.74
CA LEU A 71 13.88 23.91 -3.27
C LEU A 71 15.34 24.20 -3.63
N VAL A 72 15.57 25.18 -4.51
CA VAL A 72 16.90 25.41 -5.10
C VAL A 72 17.89 25.93 -4.07
N ASN A 73 17.51 26.88 -3.20
CA ASN A 73 18.42 27.40 -2.18
C ASN A 73 18.71 26.34 -1.10
N THR A 74 17.77 25.45 -0.78
CA THR A 74 18.06 24.36 0.14
C THR A 74 19.10 23.40 -0.43
N MET A 75 19.03 23.08 -1.72
CA MET A 75 19.98 22.19 -2.39
C MET A 75 21.34 22.82 -2.68
N THR A 76 21.42 24.15 -2.80
CA THR A 76 22.65 24.85 -3.22
C THR A 76 23.32 25.69 -2.13
N ARG A 77 22.55 26.19 -1.16
CA ARG A 77 23.00 27.12 -0.10
C ARG A 77 22.88 26.55 1.32
N ASN A 78 22.65 25.25 1.45
CA ASN A 78 22.62 24.52 2.72
C ASN A 78 21.64 25.13 3.75
N TRP A 79 20.45 25.56 3.30
CA TRP A 79 19.40 26.05 4.20
C TRP A 79 18.94 24.94 5.15
N LYS A 80 18.65 25.32 6.40
CA LYS A 80 18.22 24.35 7.43
C LYS A 80 16.84 23.76 7.11
N ARG A 81 16.77 22.44 6.95
CA ARG A 81 15.51 21.71 6.74
C ARG A 81 14.81 21.43 8.08
N ARG A 82 13.72 22.14 8.35
CA ARG A 82 12.91 22.00 9.59
C ARG A 82 11.57 21.28 9.39
N ALA A 83 11.12 21.14 8.16
CA ALA A 83 9.84 20.52 7.77
C ALA A 83 10.03 19.73 6.46
N ASN A 84 9.04 18.91 6.11
CA ASN A 84 9.06 18.05 4.91
C ASN A 84 10.24 17.07 4.87
N LEU A 85 10.70 16.61 6.04
CA LEU A 85 11.87 15.73 6.16
C LEU A 85 11.70 14.44 5.36
N ASP A 86 10.47 13.92 5.29
CA ASP A 86 10.08 12.78 4.46
C ASP A 86 10.47 12.96 2.99
N LEU A 87 10.12 14.12 2.41
CA LEU A 87 10.42 14.44 1.02
C LEU A 87 11.90 14.77 0.83
N TRP A 88 12.53 15.46 1.78
CA TRP A 88 13.95 15.77 1.72
C TRP A 88 14.82 14.52 1.74
N HIS A 89 14.54 13.55 2.61
CA HIS A 89 15.25 12.27 2.63
C HIS A 89 15.15 11.56 1.28
N ARG A 90 13.93 11.50 0.72
CA ARG A 90 13.73 10.88 -0.59
C ARG A 90 14.47 11.62 -1.71
N LEU A 91 14.46 12.96 -1.68
CA LEU A 91 15.15 13.77 -2.68
C LEU A 91 16.67 13.61 -2.57
N ASP A 92 17.23 13.49 -1.37
CA ASP A 92 18.66 13.25 -1.15
C ASP A 92 19.08 11.90 -1.72
N GLU A 93 18.31 10.82 -1.51
CA GLU A 93 18.58 9.50 -2.09
C GLU A 93 18.67 9.57 -3.62
N LEU A 94 17.68 10.21 -4.25
CA LEU A 94 17.60 10.34 -5.70
C LEU A 94 18.70 11.23 -6.26
N THR A 95 19.06 12.28 -5.53
CA THR A 95 20.15 13.18 -5.88
C THR A 95 21.50 12.49 -5.75
N ALA A 96 21.73 11.72 -4.69
CA ALA A 96 23.00 11.00 -4.48
C ALA A 96 23.27 9.94 -5.57
N ALA A 97 22.21 9.36 -6.13
CA ALA A 97 22.30 8.38 -7.22
C ALA A 97 22.55 9.01 -8.61
N ARG A 98 22.62 10.35 -8.75
CA ARG A 98 22.70 11.08 -10.03
C ARG A 98 23.67 12.26 -9.93
N LYS A 99 24.15 12.76 -11.06
CA LYS A 99 24.92 14.01 -11.09
C LYS A 99 23.96 15.17 -11.37
N VAL A 100 23.44 15.77 -10.29
CA VAL A 100 22.38 16.79 -10.38
C VAL A 100 22.94 18.20 -10.28
N LYS A 101 22.60 19.05 -11.25
CA LYS A 101 22.78 20.50 -11.22
C LYS A 101 21.44 21.15 -10.92
N TRP A 102 21.42 22.07 -9.96
CA TRP A 102 20.23 22.85 -9.61
C TRP A 102 20.32 24.23 -10.26
N VAL A 103 19.28 24.60 -10.99
CA VAL A 103 19.16 25.86 -11.71
C VAL A 103 17.90 26.56 -11.22
N TRP A 104 18.07 27.69 -10.55
CA TRP A 104 16.95 28.55 -10.26
C TRP A 104 16.58 29.30 -11.54
N VAL A 105 15.29 29.28 -11.89
CA VAL A 105 14.74 30.06 -13.00
C VAL A 105 13.76 31.08 -12.45
N GLU A 106 13.62 32.22 -13.10
CA GLU A 106 12.62 33.21 -12.71
C GLU A 106 11.23 32.72 -13.18
N GLY A 107 10.26 32.72 -12.27
CA GLY A 107 8.87 32.36 -12.59
C GLY A 107 8.27 33.31 -13.65
N HIS A 108 7.46 32.77 -14.55
CA HIS A 108 6.79 33.52 -15.64
C HIS A 108 7.73 34.34 -16.55
N SER A 109 8.98 33.92 -16.71
CA SER A 109 10.02 34.61 -17.50
C SER A 109 10.06 34.21 -18.99
N GLY A 110 9.08 33.46 -19.50
CA GLY A 110 9.09 32.99 -20.90
C GLY A 110 9.81 31.66 -21.11
N HIS A 111 10.30 30.98 -20.06
CA HIS A 111 11.00 29.70 -20.21
C HIS A 111 9.99 28.57 -20.51
N PRO A 112 9.96 27.99 -21.75
CA PRO A 112 8.84 27.15 -22.17
C PRO A 112 8.63 25.90 -21.30
N GLY A 113 9.72 25.31 -20.80
CA GLY A 113 9.67 24.16 -19.89
C GLY A 113 9.11 24.50 -18.50
N ASN A 114 9.48 25.66 -17.94
CA ASN A 114 9.02 26.08 -16.60
C ASN A 114 7.54 26.52 -16.66
N GLU A 115 7.17 27.32 -17.65
CA GLU A 115 5.77 27.72 -17.86
C GLU A 115 4.84 26.54 -18.17
N ARG A 116 5.40 25.46 -18.73
CA ARG A 116 4.64 24.23 -18.91
C ARG A 116 4.47 23.48 -17.59
N ALA A 117 5.50 23.43 -16.76
CA ALA A 117 5.40 22.86 -15.41
C ALA A 117 4.39 23.63 -14.55
N ASP A 118 4.48 24.97 -14.50
CA ASP A 118 3.54 25.85 -13.79
C ASP A 118 2.09 25.61 -14.19
N ARG A 119 1.78 25.72 -15.49
CA ARG A 119 0.41 25.52 -15.98
C ARG A 119 -0.13 24.14 -15.61
N LEU A 120 0.70 23.10 -15.69
CA LEU A 120 0.27 21.75 -15.30
C LEU A 120 0.09 21.63 -13.78
N ALA A 121 0.96 22.21 -12.98
CA ALA A 121 0.83 22.22 -11.52
C ALA A 121 -0.45 22.94 -11.08
N VAL A 122 -0.75 24.10 -11.67
CA VAL A 122 -2.00 24.86 -11.43
C VAL A 122 -3.23 24.09 -11.94
N GLU A 123 -3.16 23.47 -13.13
CA GLU A 123 -4.23 22.60 -13.63
C GLU A 123 -4.51 21.47 -12.64
N MET A 124 -3.47 20.83 -12.11
CA MET A 124 -3.59 19.73 -11.18
C MET A 124 -4.11 20.17 -9.80
N SER A 125 -3.74 21.36 -9.31
CA SER A 125 -4.26 21.89 -8.04
C SER A 125 -5.74 22.23 -8.14
N ALA A 126 -6.22 22.65 -9.32
CA ALA A 126 -7.63 22.90 -9.61
C ALA A 126 -8.44 21.62 -9.92
N CYS A 127 -7.80 20.52 -10.34
CA CYS A 127 -8.46 19.27 -10.73
C CYS A 127 -8.84 18.35 -9.54
N THR A 128 -8.57 18.76 -8.32
CA THR A 128 -8.76 17.98 -7.07
C THR A 128 -10.22 17.59 -6.76
N GLY A 129 -11.20 18.07 -7.52
CA GLY A 129 -12.59 17.57 -7.48
C GLY A 129 -13.05 16.69 -8.66
N ARG A 130 -12.29 16.60 -9.78
CA ARG A 130 -12.75 15.96 -11.03
C ARG A 130 -11.59 15.53 -11.95
N MET A 131 -10.90 14.42 -11.66
CA MET A 131 -10.22 13.63 -12.71
C MET A 131 -10.09 12.14 -12.33
N PRO A 132 -10.18 11.22 -13.32
CA PRO A 132 -10.12 9.78 -13.09
C PRO A 132 -8.68 9.31 -12.84
N ARG A 133 -8.52 8.35 -11.92
CA ARG A 133 -7.23 7.85 -11.39
C ARG A 133 -6.29 7.30 -12.47
N ARG A 134 -5.00 7.63 -12.36
CA ARG A 134 -3.88 6.96 -13.08
C ARG A 134 -3.81 5.48 -12.71
N GLN A 135 -3.59 4.63 -13.72
CA GLN A 135 -3.30 3.21 -13.53
C GLN A 135 -1.93 3.04 -12.85
N GLY A 136 -1.90 2.68 -11.56
CA GLY A 136 -0.64 2.32 -10.91
C GLY A 136 -0.70 2.20 -9.39
N GLU A 137 -1.51 3.03 -8.73
CA GLU A 137 -1.66 2.97 -7.28
C GLU A 137 -2.87 2.09 -6.93
N GLY A 138 -2.64 1.08 -6.09
CA GLY A 138 -3.67 0.17 -5.61
C GLY A 138 -4.83 0.98 -5.02
N PRO A 139 -6.07 0.51 -5.17
CA PRO A 139 -7.20 1.32 -4.80
C PRO A 139 -7.28 1.47 -3.28
N THR A 140 -7.10 2.69 -2.81
CA THR A 140 -7.27 3.05 -1.41
C THR A 140 -8.75 3.08 -1.05
N HIS A 141 -9.06 2.66 0.17
CA HIS A 141 -10.39 2.73 0.80
C HIS A 141 -10.81 4.15 1.23
N PHE A 142 -9.98 5.13 0.90
CA PHE A 142 -10.15 6.53 1.20
C PHE A 142 -10.15 7.31 -0.10
N ASP A 143 -11.06 8.27 -0.21
CA ASP A 143 -11.00 9.26 -1.27
C ASP A 143 -10.07 10.41 -0.85
N SER A 144 -9.93 11.38 -1.75
CA SER A 144 -9.14 12.59 -1.54
C SER A 144 -9.56 13.40 -0.31
N SER A 145 -10.80 13.26 0.16
CA SER A 145 -11.35 13.96 1.32
C SER A 145 -11.16 13.19 2.63
N GLY A 146 -10.54 12.00 2.58
CA GLY A 146 -10.46 11.07 3.71
C GLY A 146 -11.79 10.37 4.00
N GLN A 147 -12.79 10.53 3.14
CA GLN A 147 -14.05 9.83 3.25
C GLN A 147 -13.86 8.38 2.82
N VAL A 148 -14.36 7.51 3.68
CA VAL A 148 -14.21 6.07 3.55
C VAL A 148 -15.21 5.55 2.53
N TYR A 149 -14.73 4.80 1.55
CA TYR A 149 -15.59 4.16 0.57
C TYR A 149 -15.06 2.78 0.16
N MET A 150 -15.99 1.92 -0.26
CA MET A 150 -15.66 0.64 -0.87
C MET A 150 -15.27 0.89 -2.33
N VAL A 151 -14.05 0.48 -2.69
CA VAL A 151 -13.50 0.66 -4.03
C VAL A 151 -14.41 0.06 -5.09
N ASP A 152 -14.77 0.81 -6.14
CA ASP A 152 -15.48 0.20 -7.26
C ASP A 152 -14.56 -0.75 -8.05
N VAL A 153 -15.03 -1.97 -8.27
CA VAL A 153 -14.34 -3.03 -9.01
C VAL A 153 -15.13 -3.47 -10.25
N SER A 154 -16.25 -2.82 -10.58
CA SER A 154 -17.16 -3.18 -11.67
C SER A 154 -16.46 -3.41 -13.01
N GLU A 155 -15.53 -2.52 -13.38
CA GLU A 155 -14.75 -2.57 -14.63
C GLU A 155 -13.61 -3.60 -14.63
N LYS A 156 -13.28 -4.19 -13.47
CA LYS A 156 -12.23 -5.21 -13.39
C LYS A 156 -12.74 -6.53 -13.93
N GLN A 157 -11.88 -7.23 -14.67
CA GLN A 157 -12.20 -8.57 -15.16
C GLN A 157 -12.27 -9.57 -14.00
N ILE A 158 -13.22 -10.49 -14.10
CA ILE A 158 -13.30 -11.67 -13.23
C ILE A 158 -12.16 -12.61 -13.62
N THR A 159 -11.36 -13.03 -12.64
CA THR A 159 -10.25 -13.97 -12.85
C THR A 159 -10.25 -15.02 -11.75
N GLN A 160 -9.65 -16.19 -12.01
CA GLN A 160 -9.40 -17.16 -10.95
C GLN A 160 -8.40 -16.58 -9.96
N ARG A 161 -8.75 -16.65 -8.67
CA ARG A 161 -7.97 -16.10 -7.58
C ARG A 161 -7.85 -17.12 -6.46
N ALA A 162 -6.72 -17.10 -5.80
CA ALA A 162 -6.50 -17.87 -4.58
C ALA A 162 -5.64 -17.07 -3.61
N ALA A 163 -5.89 -17.23 -2.32
CA ALA A 163 -5.06 -16.70 -1.24
C ALA A 163 -4.80 -17.79 -0.20
N VAL A 164 -3.58 -17.81 0.33
CA VAL A 164 -3.13 -18.69 1.40
C VAL A 164 -2.62 -17.82 2.53
N ALA A 165 -3.16 -18.02 3.74
CA ALA A 165 -2.71 -17.38 4.95
C ALA A 165 -2.31 -18.42 6.00
N LYS A 166 -1.40 -18.03 6.88
CA LYS A 166 -0.95 -18.84 8.01
C LYS A 166 -1.02 -18.06 9.31
N GLY A 167 -1.12 -18.78 10.42
CA GLY A 167 -1.01 -18.27 11.78
C GLY A 167 -0.75 -19.42 12.75
N ALA A 168 -0.57 -19.09 14.02
CA ALA A 168 -0.25 -20.08 15.04
C ALA A 168 -0.94 -19.76 16.37
N VAL A 169 -1.22 -20.80 17.15
CA VAL A 169 -1.57 -20.68 18.57
C VAL A 169 -0.51 -21.39 19.40
N LYS A 170 0.29 -20.62 20.13
CA LYS A 170 1.26 -21.12 21.10
C LYS A 170 0.54 -21.40 22.42
N MET A 171 0.83 -22.54 23.03
CA MET A 171 0.20 -23.00 24.26
C MET A 171 1.17 -23.81 25.12
N ASN A 172 0.73 -24.22 26.31
CA ASN A 172 1.48 -25.17 27.11
C ASN A 172 1.50 -26.56 26.43
N PRO A 173 2.59 -27.35 26.62
CA PRO A 173 2.68 -28.71 26.08
C PRO A 173 1.49 -29.59 26.47
N SER A 174 1.02 -29.49 27.72
CA SER A 174 -0.13 -30.23 28.24
C SER A 174 -1.44 -29.86 27.53
N THR A 175 -1.58 -28.60 27.11
CA THR A 175 -2.76 -28.13 26.35
C THR A 175 -2.76 -28.74 24.96
N LEU A 176 -1.60 -28.74 24.29
CA LEU A 176 -1.46 -29.33 22.97
C LEU A 176 -1.74 -30.85 23.00
N GLU A 177 -1.26 -31.54 24.03
CA GLU A 177 -1.53 -32.97 24.24
C GLU A 177 -3.03 -33.26 24.42
N LEU A 178 -3.75 -32.40 25.16
CA LEU A 178 -5.22 -32.52 25.30
C LEU A 178 -5.93 -32.35 23.97
N ILE A 179 -5.49 -31.41 23.13
CA ILE A 179 -6.04 -31.19 21.78
C ILE A 179 -5.78 -32.44 20.91
N GLU A 180 -4.55 -32.94 20.89
CA GLU A 180 -4.15 -34.08 20.07
C GLU A 180 -4.92 -35.35 20.43
N ARG A 181 -5.18 -35.57 21.73
CA ARG A 181 -5.94 -36.74 22.21
C ARG A 181 -7.45 -36.57 22.07
N GLY A 182 -7.94 -35.40 21.65
CA GLY A 182 -9.37 -35.09 21.59
C GLY A 182 -10.05 -35.06 22.96
N GLN A 183 -9.29 -34.74 24.03
CA GLN A 183 -9.74 -34.82 25.43
C GLN A 183 -10.10 -33.45 26.03
N ALA A 184 -10.25 -32.42 25.21
CA ALA A 184 -10.73 -31.13 25.68
C ALA A 184 -12.17 -31.25 26.19
N ALA A 185 -12.47 -30.61 27.34
CA ALA A 185 -13.79 -30.69 27.98
C ALA A 185 -14.95 -30.21 27.10
N LYS A 186 -14.66 -29.39 26.09
CA LYS A 186 -15.64 -28.83 25.14
C LYS A 186 -15.78 -29.63 23.83
N GLY A 187 -15.09 -30.77 23.69
CA GLY A 187 -15.13 -31.61 22.49
C GLY A 187 -13.93 -31.40 21.56
N ASP A 188 -14.09 -31.78 20.29
CA ASP A 188 -13.02 -31.70 19.28
C ASP A 188 -12.68 -30.25 18.93
N VAL A 189 -11.56 -29.77 19.47
CA VAL A 189 -11.10 -28.40 19.31
C VAL A 189 -10.80 -28.06 17.85
N LEU A 190 -10.14 -28.96 17.12
CA LEU A 190 -9.69 -28.70 15.75
C LEU A 190 -10.86 -28.75 14.78
N ALA A 191 -11.82 -29.67 14.96
CA ALA A 191 -13.02 -29.71 14.13
C ALA A 191 -13.88 -28.45 14.30
N VAL A 192 -14.07 -27.98 15.55
CA VAL A 192 -14.82 -26.74 15.82
C VAL A 192 -14.08 -25.52 15.27
N ALA A 193 -12.75 -25.45 15.44
CA ALA A 193 -11.93 -24.39 14.86
C ALA A 193 -11.95 -24.40 13.32
N GLN A 194 -11.94 -25.57 12.68
CA GLN A 194 -12.06 -25.71 11.24
C GLN A 194 -13.37 -25.11 10.72
N MET A 195 -14.48 -25.49 11.37
CA MET A 195 -15.81 -25.00 11.01
C MET A 195 -15.89 -23.48 11.21
N ALA A 196 -15.36 -22.97 12.32
CA ALA A 196 -15.31 -21.54 12.60
C ALA A 196 -14.52 -20.77 11.54
N GLY A 197 -13.35 -21.26 11.12
CA GLY A 197 -12.56 -20.66 10.05
C GLY A 197 -13.29 -20.64 8.71
N ILE A 198 -13.97 -21.73 8.32
CA ILE A 198 -14.77 -21.80 7.10
C ILE A 198 -15.95 -20.83 7.14
N MET A 199 -16.63 -20.73 8.28
CA MET A 199 -17.73 -19.77 8.47
C MET A 199 -17.23 -18.33 8.41
N ALA A 200 -16.10 -18.05 9.04
CA ALA A 200 -15.49 -16.73 9.09
C ALA A 200 -15.08 -16.24 7.70
N ALA A 201 -14.45 -17.08 6.88
CA ALA A 201 -14.10 -16.75 5.49
C ALA A 201 -15.33 -16.24 4.71
N LYS A 202 -16.49 -16.92 4.85
CA LYS A 202 -17.74 -16.55 4.17
C LYS A 202 -18.37 -15.26 4.69
N ARG A 203 -18.01 -14.81 5.90
CA ARG A 203 -18.55 -13.61 6.55
C ARG A 203 -17.52 -12.47 6.61
N THR A 204 -16.43 -12.57 5.87
CA THR A 204 -15.34 -11.58 5.90
C THR A 204 -15.85 -10.15 5.63
N SER A 205 -16.74 -9.97 4.66
CA SER A 205 -17.32 -8.66 4.33
C SER A 205 -18.29 -8.11 5.39
N GLU A 206 -18.77 -8.95 6.32
CA GLU A 206 -19.55 -8.49 7.47
C GLU A 206 -18.65 -7.96 8.60
N LEU A 207 -17.39 -8.42 8.64
CA LEU A 207 -16.42 -8.09 9.69
C LEU A 207 -15.47 -6.97 9.28
N ILE A 208 -15.01 -6.98 8.02
CA ILE A 208 -14.07 -6.00 7.49
C ILE A 208 -14.87 -4.98 6.65
N PRO A 209 -15.07 -3.74 7.14
CA PRO A 209 -16.14 -2.84 6.66
C PRO A 209 -16.14 -2.53 5.15
N LEU A 210 -15.00 -2.64 4.49
CA LEU A 210 -14.82 -2.22 3.10
C LEU A 210 -14.42 -3.37 2.18
N CYS A 211 -14.44 -4.60 2.68
CA CYS A 211 -14.33 -5.77 1.83
C CYS A 211 -15.60 -5.94 0.99
N HIS A 212 -15.42 -6.26 -0.29
CA HIS A 212 -16.53 -6.64 -1.14
C HIS A 212 -17.14 -7.96 -0.68
N PRO A 213 -18.46 -8.16 -0.82
CA PRO A 213 -19.06 -9.47 -0.69
C PRO A 213 -18.63 -10.36 -1.88
N LEU A 214 -17.96 -11.48 -1.60
CA LEU A 214 -17.39 -12.37 -2.63
C LEU A 214 -18.04 -13.75 -2.62
N ARG A 215 -18.24 -14.33 -3.80
CA ARG A 215 -18.73 -15.70 -3.95
C ARG A 215 -17.58 -16.69 -3.92
N LEU A 216 -17.26 -17.20 -2.73
CA LEU A 216 -16.18 -18.15 -2.55
C LEU A 216 -16.50 -19.49 -3.22
N ALA A 217 -15.54 -20.02 -3.99
CA ALA A 217 -15.63 -21.33 -4.64
C ALA A 217 -15.09 -22.46 -3.75
N GLY A 218 -14.15 -22.15 -2.87
CA GLY A 218 -13.60 -23.13 -1.92
C GLY A 218 -12.87 -22.47 -0.76
N VAL A 219 -13.02 -23.07 0.42
CA VAL A 219 -12.30 -22.69 1.64
C VAL A 219 -11.80 -23.97 2.29
N ALA A 220 -10.50 -24.04 2.56
CA ALA A 220 -9.87 -25.11 3.31
C ALA A 220 -9.13 -24.51 4.51
N VAL A 221 -9.27 -25.13 5.68
CA VAL A 221 -8.55 -24.78 6.90
C VAL A 221 -7.90 -26.05 7.43
N GLU A 222 -6.59 -26.01 7.61
CA GLU A 222 -5.76 -27.16 7.97
C GLU A 222 -4.94 -26.83 9.22
N PHE A 223 -4.71 -27.83 10.05
CA PHE A 223 -3.97 -27.70 11.30
C PHE A 223 -2.78 -28.64 11.32
N GLN A 224 -1.64 -28.13 11.80
CA GLN A 224 -0.46 -28.94 12.07
C GLN A 224 -0.03 -28.73 13.53
N LEU A 225 0.12 -29.84 14.25
CA LEU A 225 0.54 -29.82 15.65
C LEU A 225 2.07 -29.92 15.72
N ASP A 226 2.71 -28.90 16.26
CA ASP A 226 4.14 -28.89 16.52
C ASP A 226 4.38 -29.12 18.01
N ARG A 227 4.77 -30.35 18.36
CA ARG A 227 5.01 -30.76 19.75
C ARG A 227 6.22 -30.06 20.36
N GLU A 228 7.30 -29.90 19.60
CA GLU A 228 8.54 -29.29 20.08
C GLU A 228 8.32 -27.82 20.43
N ARG A 229 7.62 -27.09 19.57
CA ARG A 229 7.26 -25.70 19.81
C ARG A 229 5.95 -25.56 20.58
N SER A 230 5.21 -26.61 20.90
CA SER A 230 3.90 -26.54 21.57
C SER A 230 2.94 -25.55 20.88
N VAL A 231 2.81 -25.69 19.57
CA VAL A 231 2.06 -24.79 18.68
C VAL A 231 1.04 -25.58 17.86
N VAL A 232 -0.14 -24.99 17.65
CA VAL A 232 -1.04 -25.38 16.56
C VAL A 232 -0.82 -24.38 15.42
N GLU A 233 -0.19 -24.82 14.33
CA GLU A 233 -0.11 -24.04 13.10
C GLU A 233 -1.42 -24.17 12.32
N ILE A 234 -1.88 -23.06 11.77
CA ILE A 234 -3.14 -22.94 11.03
C ILE A 234 -2.80 -22.47 9.63
N THR A 235 -3.26 -23.19 8.61
CA THR A 235 -3.21 -22.76 7.21
C THR A 235 -4.62 -22.63 6.66
N ALA A 236 -4.96 -21.48 6.09
CA ALA A 236 -6.22 -21.30 5.38
C ALA A 236 -5.96 -21.01 3.90
N THR A 237 -6.65 -21.74 3.03
CA THR A 237 -6.63 -21.53 1.57
C THR A 237 -8.03 -21.18 1.08
N VAL A 238 -8.17 -20.05 0.39
CA VAL A 238 -9.43 -19.57 -0.16
C VAL A 238 -9.31 -19.40 -1.67
N LYS A 239 -10.33 -19.82 -2.42
CA LYS A 239 -10.38 -19.75 -3.89
C LYS A 239 -11.73 -19.20 -4.38
N ALA A 240 -11.70 -18.41 -5.45
CA ALA A 240 -12.89 -17.88 -6.11
C ALA A 240 -12.58 -17.41 -7.54
N SER A 241 -13.61 -17.19 -8.34
CA SER A 241 -13.52 -16.43 -9.59
C SER A 241 -14.12 -15.05 -9.35
N GLU A 242 -13.27 -14.05 -9.10
CA GLU A 242 -13.72 -12.74 -8.62
C GLU A 242 -12.93 -11.55 -9.21
N ARG A 243 -13.46 -10.35 -9.01
CA ARG A 243 -12.88 -9.08 -9.49
C ARG A 243 -11.80 -8.51 -8.57
N THR A 244 -11.82 -8.88 -7.28
CA THR A 244 -10.86 -8.46 -6.26
C THR A 244 -10.23 -9.67 -5.57
N GLY A 245 -9.14 -9.44 -4.84
CA GLY A 245 -8.38 -10.48 -4.16
C GLY A 245 -9.13 -11.17 -3.00
N LEU A 246 -8.53 -12.23 -2.47
CA LEU A 246 -9.10 -13.10 -1.43
C LEU A 246 -8.25 -13.11 -0.14
N GLU A 247 -7.33 -12.14 -0.01
CA GLU A 247 -6.39 -12.06 1.10
C GLU A 247 -7.11 -11.97 2.44
N MET A 248 -8.17 -11.18 2.50
CA MET A 248 -8.91 -10.92 3.74
C MET A 248 -9.70 -12.14 4.18
N GLU A 249 -10.26 -12.93 3.25
CA GLU A 249 -10.96 -14.16 3.58
C GLU A 249 -10.02 -15.21 4.18
N ALA A 250 -8.81 -15.34 3.62
CA ALA A 250 -7.81 -16.28 4.14
C ALA A 250 -7.31 -15.84 5.54
N LEU A 251 -6.99 -14.55 5.72
CA LEU A 251 -6.53 -14.00 7.00
C LEU A 251 -7.61 -14.11 8.09
N THR A 252 -8.86 -13.82 7.74
CA THR A 252 -10.00 -13.88 8.67
C THR A 252 -10.28 -15.32 9.08
N ALA A 253 -10.18 -16.28 8.16
CA ALA A 253 -10.31 -17.71 8.47
C ALA A 253 -9.27 -18.17 9.50
N VAL A 254 -8.00 -17.78 9.32
CA VAL A 254 -6.92 -18.09 10.29
C VAL A 254 -7.21 -17.46 11.64
N ALA A 255 -7.55 -16.16 11.65
CA ALA A 255 -7.77 -15.41 12.88
C ALA A 255 -8.91 -16.00 13.72
N VAL A 256 -10.04 -16.31 13.09
CA VAL A 256 -11.19 -16.88 13.82
C VAL A 256 -10.91 -18.32 14.24
N SER A 257 -10.23 -19.13 13.42
CA SER A 257 -9.80 -20.48 13.85
C SER A 257 -8.93 -20.41 15.11
N ALA A 258 -7.98 -19.47 15.16
CA ALA A 258 -7.13 -19.25 16.32
C ALA A 258 -7.92 -18.80 17.57
N LEU A 259 -8.85 -17.87 17.40
CA LEU A 259 -9.75 -17.43 18.48
C LEU A 259 -10.62 -18.57 18.99
N THR A 260 -11.07 -19.48 18.11
CA THR A 260 -11.84 -20.65 18.50
C THR A 260 -11.00 -21.66 19.29
N ILE A 261 -9.77 -21.95 18.86
CA ILE A 261 -8.84 -22.77 19.66
C ILE A 261 -8.67 -22.15 21.06
N TYR A 262 -8.45 -20.83 21.11
CA TYR A 262 -8.33 -20.11 22.36
C TYR A 262 -9.59 -20.28 23.24
N ASP A 263 -10.79 -20.05 22.70
CA ASP A 263 -12.04 -20.18 23.45
C ASP A 263 -12.26 -21.59 24.03
N MET A 264 -11.90 -22.60 23.24
CA MET A 264 -12.06 -24.01 23.57
C MET A 264 -11.09 -24.45 24.68
N CYS A 265 -9.89 -23.86 24.74
CA CYS A 265 -8.84 -24.27 25.67
C CYS A 265 -8.57 -23.29 26.82
N LYS A 266 -9.14 -22.07 26.83
CA LYS A 266 -8.86 -21.04 27.85
C LYS A 266 -9.16 -21.44 29.31
N ALA A 267 -9.95 -22.49 29.53
CA ALA A 267 -10.21 -23.00 30.87
C ALA A 267 -9.00 -23.71 31.47
N VAL A 268 -8.22 -24.42 30.64
CA VAL A 268 -7.01 -25.15 31.05
C VAL A 268 -5.74 -24.33 30.82
N ASP A 269 -5.77 -23.40 29.87
CA ASP A 269 -4.61 -22.58 29.52
C ASP A 269 -5.04 -21.16 29.12
N ARG A 270 -4.91 -20.23 30.07
CA ARG A 270 -5.20 -18.79 29.83
C ARG A 270 -4.02 -18.04 29.22
N GLY A 271 -2.85 -18.66 29.14
CA GLY A 271 -1.60 -18.04 28.69
C GLY A 271 -1.32 -18.22 27.20
N MET A 272 -2.24 -18.86 26.46
CA MET A 272 -2.09 -19.08 25.03
C MET A 272 -1.87 -17.77 24.27
N LYS A 273 -1.09 -17.82 23.19
CA LYS A 273 -0.80 -16.66 22.33
C LYS A 273 -1.17 -16.97 20.90
N ILE A 274 -1.92 -16.07 20.29
CA ILE A 274 -2.19 -16.09 18.85
C ILE A 274 -1.07 -15.29 18.18
N GLU A 275 -0.34 -15.93 17.28
CA GLU A 275 0.92 -15.41 16.73
C GLU A 275 0.94 -15.52 15.20
N GLY A 276 1.64 -14.57 14.56
CA GLY A 276 2.08 -14.69 13.17
C GLY A 276 0.98 -14.83 12.12
N ILE A 277 -0.21 -14.27 12.34
CA ILE A 277 -1.27 -14.23 11.31
C ILE A 277 -0.78 -13.39 10.13
N ARG A 278 -0.61 -14.02 8.97
CA ARG A 278 -0.02 -13.37 7.79
C ARG A 278 -0.40 -14.07 6.49
N LEU A 279 -0.26 -13.34 5.39
CA LEU A 279 -0.44 -13.87 4.05
C LEU A 279 0.84 -14.57 3.60
N VAL A 280 0.70 -15.75 3.01
CA VAL A 280 1.81 -16.59 2.50
C VAL A 280 1.89 -16.48 0.99
N LYS A 281 0.73 -16.57 0.32
CA LYS A 281 0.66 -16.57 -1.14
C LYS A 281 -0.65 -15.99 -1.61
N LYS A 282 -0.62 -15.28 -2.74
CA LYS A 282 -1.83 -14.97 -3.51
C LYS A 282 -1.60 -15.12 -5.01
N THR A 283 -2.66 -15.42 -5.73
CA THR A 283 -2.65 -15.60 -7.19
C THR A 283 -3.87 -14.92 -7.81
N GLY A 284 -3.72 -14.47 -9.05
CA GLY A 284 -4.80 -13.91 -9.86
C GLY A 284 -4.89 -12.37 -9.83
N GLY A 285 -5.66 -11.82 -10.77
CA GLY A 285 -5.72 -10.38 -11.02
C GLY A 285 -4.46 -9.79 -11.66
N LYS A 286 -4.42 -8.46 -11.75
CA LYS A 286 -3.34 -7.71 -12.41
C LYS A 286 -1.95 -7.96 -11.81
N SER A 287 -1.87 -8.20 -10.51
CA SER A 287 -0.60 -8.46 -9.82
C SER A 287 -0.04 -9.87 -10.02
N GLY A 288 -0.76 -10.76 -10.70
CA GLY A 288 -0.30 -12.13 -10.95
C GLY A 288 -0.14 -12.95 -9.66
N THR A 289 0.94 -13.72 -9.57
CA THR A 289 1.27 -14.54 -8.38
C THR A 289 2.26 -13.78 -7.50
N ILE A 290 1.90 -13.62 -6.23
CA ILE A 290 2.79 -13.09 -5.19
C ILE A 290 3.00 -14.20 -4.16
N THR A 291 4.26 -14.51 -3.89
CA THR A 291 4.69 -15.50 -2.90
C THR A 291 5.52 -14.75 -1.86
N LEU A 292 5.05 -14.78 -0.63
CA LEU A 292 5.68 -14.11 0.53
C LEU A 292 6.42 -15.11 1.41
N GLU A 293 6.11 -16.40 1.26
CA GLU A 293 6.81 -17.56 1.83
C GLU A 293 6.89 -18.71 0.83
#